data_AF-A0A1G4QGF4-F1
#
_entry.id   AF-A0A1G4QGF4-F1
#
_cell.length_a   1.000
_cell.length_b   1.000
_cell.length_c   1.000
_cell.angle_alpha   90.00
_cell.angle_beta   90.00
_cell.angle_gamma   90.00
#
_symmetry.space_group_name_H-M   'P 1'
#
loop_
_entity.id
_entity.type
_entity.pdbx_description
1 polymer ?
#
loop_
_entity_poly.entity_id
_entity_poly.type
_entity_poly.pdbx_seq_one_letter_code
_entity_poly.pdbx_strand_id
1 'polypeptide(L)'
;MIGSSTPEAELAKLSVYAHQAPAITIAERLARIEKARKLTRNMGADALLVGAGASLNYFAGVPWGASERLVSMLIPVTGDPLMICPFFELGSLEADMKITAEFRLWQEHESPHALIGQAMSDWGATVIAVDPAMSFEMVSRLGRETGLDIKEASSVINGCRMYKSAAELALMQQAKDMTILVHKAVARMLYEGITTKEVNNFIEAAHRKLGASGNSFVITQFGRGTAFPHGLPGEQRLKEGDLVLVDTGCYVQGYTSDITRTYIFGQPKPDYQRIWDIEKEAQAAAFARVEVGLPCEAVDYAARAVLEKHGLGPDYNLPGTPHRTGHGIGLSIHEPAFLVRGDTTPLAPGMCFSNEPMIVVPDTFGVRLEDHMYVTENGAKWFTEPQEAINRV
;
A
#
# COMPACT_ATOMS: atom_id res chain seq x y z
N MET A 1 28.31 5.80 4.48
CA MET A 1 28.93 4.52 4.10
C MET A 1 28.12 3.41 4.74
N ILE A 2 28.05 2.25 4.11
CA ILE A 2 27.37 1.09 4.67
C ILE A 2 28.23 0.53 5.82
N GLY A 3 27.59 0.18 6.94
CA GLY A 3 28.24 -0.35 8.12
C GLY A 3 29.24 0.57 8.81
N SER A 4 28.90 1.86 8.92
CA SER A 4 29.75 2.89 9.51
C SER A 4 29.38 3.30 10.95
N SER A 5 28.39 2.65 11.57
CA SER A 5 27.87 3.01 12.89
C SER A 5 27.27 1.79 13.61
N THR A 6 26.72 2.00 14.82
CA THR A 6 26.04 0.97 15.60
C THR A 6 24.52 1.20 15.60
N PRO A 7 23.71 0.15 15.86
CA PRO A 7 22.26 0.30 16.01
C PRO A 7 21.86 1.37 17.04
N GLU A 8 22.52 1.40 18.20
CA GLU A 8 22.19 2.35 19.28
C GLU A 8 22.49 3.79 18.85
N ALA A 9 23.63 4.01 18.19
CA ALA A 9 24.03 5.34 17.74
C ALA A 9 23.12 5.87 16.63
N GLU A 10 22.70 5.02 15.69
CA GLU A 10 21.76 5.41 14.63
C GLU A 10 20.36 5.65 15.17
N LEU A 11 19.88 4.80 16.09
CA LEU A 11 18.60 5.02 16.74
C LEU A 11 18.61 6.31 17.56
N ALA A 12 19.71 6.64 18.24
CA ALA A 12 19.85 7.88 19.03
C ALA A 12 19.70 9.16 18.19
N LYS A 13 20.04 9.12 16.89
CA LYS A 13 19.93 10.26 15.97
C LYS A 13 18.50 10.53 15.50
N LEU A 14 17.62 9.54 15.56
CA LEU A 14 16.22 9.69 15.16
C LEU A 14 15.41 10.36 16.26
N SER A 15 14.49 11.22 15.85
CA SER A 15 13.52 11.90 16.70
C SER A 15 12.20 12.01 15.94
N VAL A 16 11.12 12.39 16.63
CA VAL A 16 9.80 12.55 16.01
C VAL A 16 9.91 13.42 14.76
N TYR A 17 9.35 12.93 13.65
CA TYR A 17 9.42 13.61 12.37
C TYR A 17 8.75 14.98 12.45
N ALA A 18 9.50 16.03 12.12
CA ALA A 18 9.09 17.42 12.35
C ALA A 18 8.03 17.92 11.36
N HIS A 19 8.01 17.40 10.13
CA HIS A 19 7.13 17.87 9.06
C HIS A 19 5.84 17.02 9.00
N GLN A 20 4.98 17.21 9.99
CA GLN A 20 3.68 16.52 10.05
C GLN A 20 2.74 17.06 8.95
N ALA A 21 2.26 16.18 8.08
CA ALA A 21 1.26 16.50 7.07
C ALA A 21 -0.12 16.76 7.73
N PRO A 22 -0.96 17.60 7.12
CA PRO A 22 -2.30 17.85 7.62
C PRO A 22 -3.15 16.58 7.57
N ALA A 23 -4.01 16.41 8.57
CA ALA A 23 -4.99 15.33 8.61
C ALA A 23 -6.05 15.49 7.51
N ILE A 24 -6.66 14.38 7.10
CA ILE A 24 -7.83 14.41 6.22
C ILE A 24 -8.99 15.11 6.93
N THR A 25 -9.52 16.17 6.31
CA THR A 25 -10.58 17.00 6.89
C THR A 25 -11.97 16.35 6.80
N ILE A 26 -12.90 16.79 7.65
CA ILE A 26 -14.31 16.39 7.57
C ILE A 26 -14.89 16.75 6.18
N ALA A 27 -14.58 17.94 5.67
CA ALA A 27 -15.05 18.38 4.35
C ALA A 27 -14.58 17.45 3.23
N GLU A 28 -13.32 16.98 3.28
CA GLU A 28 -12.82 16.01 2.31
C GLU A 28 -13.55 14.67 2.42
N ARG A 29 -13.84 14.18 3.63
CA ARG A 29 -14.62 12.95 3.84
C ARG A 29 -16.03 13.04 3.28
N LEU A 30 -16.71 14.16 3.49
CA LEU A 30 -18.02 14.41 2.90
C LEU A 30 -17.94 14.46 1.36
N ALA A 31 -16.91 15.07 0.79
CA ALA A 31 -16.70 15.06 -0.67
C ALA A 31 -16.45 13.64 -1.22
N ARG A 32 -15.74 12.78 -0.47
CA ARG A 32 -15.56 11.35 -0.81
C ARG A 32 -16.90 10.63 -0.86
N ILE A 33 -17.78 10.87 0.12
CA ILE A 33 -19.14 10.30 0.16
C ILE A 33 -19.96 10.76 -1.05
N GLU A 34 -19.95 12.05 -1.39
CA GLU A 34 -20.67 12.55 -2.57
C GLU A 34 -20.16 11.94 -3.88
N LYS A 35 -18.84 11.77 -4.01
CA LYS A 35 -18.24 11.07 -5.15
C LYS A 35 -18.71 9.61 -5.21
N ALA A 36 -18.70 8.90 -4.08
CA ALA A 36 -19.19 7.53 -3.99
C ALA A 36 -20.67 7.44 -4.39
N ARG A 37 -21.55 8.32 -3.89
CA ARG A 37 -22.97 8.38 -4.26
C ARG A 37 -23.19 8.47 -5.76
N LYS A 38 -22.44 9.37 -6.43
CA LYS A 38 -22.52 9.52 -7.89
C LYS A 38 -22.14 8.22 -8.61
N LEU A 39 -21.06 7.57 -8.19
CA LEU A 39 -20.59 6.32 -8.80
C LEU A 39 -21.54 5.15 -8.52
N THR A 40 -22.05 5.01 -7.30
CA THR A 40 -23.06 4.02 -6.91
C THR A 40 -24.33 4.17 -7.73
N ARG A 41 -24.82 5.41 -7.91
CA ARG A 41 -25.97 5.69 -8.77
C ARG A 41 -25.72 5.30 -10.23
N ASN A 42 -24.53 5.60 -10.75
CA ASN A 42 -24.16 5.27 -12.14
C ASN A 42 -24.10 3.76 -12.42
N MET A 43 -23.77 2.93 -11.43
CA MET A 43 -23.84 1.47 -11.56
C MET A 43 -25.24 0.88 -11.31
N GLY A 44 -26.24 1.73 -11.05
CA GLY A 44 -27.61 1.34 -10.75
C GLY A 44 -27.74 0.60 -9.43
N ALA A 45 -27.04 1.03 -8.39
CA ALA A 45 -27.26 0.62 -7.01
C ALA A 45 -27.84 1.78 -6.19
N ASP A 46 -28.56 1.46 -5.14
CA ASP A 46 -29.26 2.42 -4.29
C ASP A 46 -28.43 2.84 -3.06
N ALA A 47 -27.51 1.99 -2.63
CA ALA A 47 -26.60 2.26 -1.54
C ALA A 47 -25.26 1.53 -1.72
N LEU A 48 -24.22 2.07 -1.08
CA LEU A 48 -22.90 1.45 -0.96
C LEU A 48 -22.70 0.97 0.48
N LEU A 49 -22.33 -0.30 0.66
CA LEU A 49 -21.93 -0.87 1.94
C LEU A 49 -20.41 -1.03 1.97
N VAL A 50 -19.75 -0.39 2.94
CA VAL A 50 -18.31 -0.52 3.16
C VAL A 50 -18.04 -1.15 4.52
N GLY A 51 -17.24 -2.22 4.54
CA GLY A 51 -16.85 -2.90 5.78
C GLY A 51 -15.63 -2.26 6.43
N ALA A 52 -15.39 -2.61 7.70
CA ALA A 52 -14.17 -2.24 8.42
C ALA A 52 -12.90 -2.59 7.64
N GLY A 53 -11.94 -1.68 7.66
CA GLY A 53 -10.72 -1.73 6.85
C GLY A 53 -10.45 -0.40 6.15
N ALA A 54 -9.63 -0.44 5.08
CA ALA A 54 -9.16 0.75 4.38
C ALA A 54 -10.30 1.62 3.82
N SER A 55 -11.37 1.02 3.29
CA SER A 55 -12.52 1.76 2.75
C SER A 55 -13.31 2.47 3.85
N LEU A 56 -13.55 1.82 4.99
CA LEU A 56 -14.22 2.49 6.11
C LEU A 56 -13.36 3.62 6.68
N ASN A 57 -12.04 3.43 6.79
CA ASN A 57 -11.14 4.54 7.14
C ASN A 57 -11.21 5.66 6.10
N TYR A 58 -11.25 5.34 4.80
CA TYR A 58 -11.35 6.34 3.73
C TYR A 58 -12.58 7.23 3.85
N PHE A 59 -13.76 6.66 4.12
CA PHE A 59 -15.01 7.42 4.21
C PHE A 59 -15.26 8.00 5.61
N ALA A 60 -15.16 7.18 6.66
CA ALA A 60 -15.57 7.53 8.01
C ALA A 60 -14.42 7.91 8.95
N GLY A 61 -13.19 7.51 8.62
CA GLY A 61 -12.01 7.74 9.46
C GLY A 61 -11.80 6.72 10.57
N VAL A 62 -12.59 5.64 10.59
CA VAL A 62 -12.48 4.54 11.55
C VAL A 62 -11.36 3.60 11.09
N PRO A 63 -10.26 3.44 11.87
CA PRO A 63 -9.05 2.73 11.43
C PRO A 63 -9.09 1.22 11.71
N TRP A 64 -10.25 0.68 12.08
CA TRP A 64 -10.37 -0.70 12.56
C TRP A 64 -10.16 -1.72 11.44
N GLY A 65 -9.48 -2.81 11.79
CA GLY A 65 -9.40 -3.98 10.92
C GLY A 65 -10.73 -4.74 10.89
N ALA A 66 -10.96 -5.49 9.81
CA ALA A 66 -12.08 -6.42 9.74
C ALA A 66 -11.93 -7.53 10.80
N SER A 67 -13.07 -7.95 11.37
CA SER A 67 -13.19 -9.11 12.26
C SER A 67 -14.38 -9.96 11.83
N GLU A 68 -14.74 -10.98 12.62
CA GLU A 68 -15.97 -11.74 12.46
C GLU A 68 -17.23 -10.90 12.75
N ARG A 69 -17.10 -9.79 13.50
CA ARG A 69 -18.20 -8.90 13.85
C ARG A 69 -18.38 -7.83 12.79
N LEU A 70 -19.61 -7.68 12.28
CA LEU A 70 -19.92 -6.68 11.27
C LEU A 70 -19.83 -5.26 11.86
N VAL A 71 -18.83 -4.52 11.39
CA VAL A 71 -18.73 -3.06 11.47
C VAL A 71 -18.70 -2.53 10.05
N SER A 72 -19.67 -1.69 9.70
CA SER A 72 -19.82 -1.21 8.33
C SER A 72 -20.51 0.15 8.26
N MET A 73 -20.21 0.93 7.22
CA MET A 73 -20.95 2.13 6.86
C MET A 73 -21.85 1.85 5.65
N LEU A 74 -23.11 2.21 5.74
CA LEU A 74 -24.07 2.18 4.65
C LEU A 74 -24.29 3.61 4.14
N ILE A 75 -23.97 3.84 2.87
CA ILE A 75 -24.01 5.14 2.22
C ILE A 75 -25.13 5.12 1.17
N PRO A 76 -26.32 5.67 1.45
CA PRO A 76 -27.39 5.75 0.45
C PRO A 76 -27.04 6.77 -0.64
N VAL A 77 -27.57 6.60 -1.86
CA VAL A 77 -27.40 7.58 -2.95
C VAL A 77 -28.02 8.95 -2.64
N THR A 78 -28.93 9.01 -1.67
CA THR A 78 -29.60 10.22 -1.16
C THR A 78 -29.88 10.05 0.33
N GLY A 79 -29.69 11.08 1.16
CA GLY A 79 -29.92 11.04 2.61
C GLY A 79 -28.63 11.03 3.42
N ASP A 80 -28.69 10.68 4.69
CA ASP A 80 -27.50 10.59 5.55
C ASP A 80 -26.97 9.14 5.62
N PRO A 81 -25.65 8.95 5.76
CA PRO A 81 -25.09 7.63 5.94
C PRO A 81 -25.42 7.04 7.33
N LEU A 82 -25.38 5.72 7.41
CA LEU A 82 -25.59 4.94 8.63
C LEU A 82 -24.32 4.16 8.97
N MET A 83 -24.04 3.99 10.26
CA MET A 83 -23.05 3.05 10.77
C MET A 83 -23.72 1.87 11.45
N ILE A 84 -23.31 0.66 11.09
CA ILE A 84 -23.66 -0.58 11.78
C ILE A 84 -22.47 -0.99 12.64
N CYS A 85 -22.69 -1.23 13.94
CA CYS A 85 -21.61 -1.55 14.88
C CYS A 85 -22.13 -2.40 16.05
N PRO A 86 -21.33 -3.31 16.63
CA PRO A 86 -21.68 -3.95 17.90
C PRO A 86 -21.95 -2.91 18.98
N PHE A 87 -22.99 -3.12 19.79
CA PHE A 87 -23.40 -2.18 20.83
C PHE A 87 -22.26 -1.90 21.83
N PHE A 88 -21.48 -2.92 22.21
CA PHE A 88 -20.40 -2.76 23.19
C PHE A 88 -19.21 -1.93 22.68
N GLU A 89 -19.10 -1.70 21.36
CA GLU A 89 -18.04 -0.91 20.73
C GLU A 89 -18.42 0.57 20.54
N LEU A 90 -19.63 0.99 20.94
CA LEU A 90 -20.15 2.33 20.67
C LEU A 90 -19.18 3.45 21.11
N GLY A 91 -18.65 3.39 22.33
CA GLY A 91 -17.74 4.42 22.84
C GLY A 91 -16.43 4.50 22.06
N SER A 92 -15.90 3.35 21.62
CA SER A 92 -14.72 3.29 20.75
C SER A 92 -15.03 3.91 19.38
N LEU A 93 -16.20 3.58 18.81
CA LEU A 93 -16.63 4.09 17.52
C LEU A 93 -16.79 5.62 17.54
N GLU A 94 -17.42 6.16 18.58
CA GLU A 94 -17.60 7.61 18.77
C GLU A 94 -16.27 8.37 18.84
N ALA A 95 -15.24 7.78 19.45
CA ALA A 95 -13.92 8.39 19.54
C ALA A 95 -13.19 8.44 18.17
N ASP A 96 -13.42 7.43 17.33
CA ASP A 96 -12.72 7.27 16.06
C ASP A 96 -13.43 7.92 14.86
N MET A 97 -14.77 7.93 14.84
CA MET A 97 -15.56 8.53 13.76
C MET A 97 -15.17 9.99 13.51
N LYS A 98 -14.93 10.33 12.24
CA LYS A 98 -14.54 11.69 11.81
C LYS A 98 -15.67 12.43 11.07
N ILE A 99 -16.82 11.80 10.92
CA ILE A 99 -18.02 12.35 10.29
C ILE A 99 -19.25 11.97 11.12
N THR A 100 -20.33 12.71 10.94
CA THR A 100 -21.63 12.36 11.53
C THR A 100 -22.32 11.28 10.69
N ALA A 101 -22.87 10.28 11.37
CA ALA A 101 -23.74 9.25 10.80
C ALA A 101 -24.70 8.78 11.90
N GLU A 102 -25.90 8.33 11.53
CA GLU A 102 -26.77 7.62 12.49
C GLU A 102 -26.14 6.26 12.82
N PHE A 103 -26.20 5.85 14.07
CA PHE A 103 -25.70 4.55 14.52
C PHE A 103 -26.84 3.57 14.72
N ARG A 104 -26.74 2.41 14.06
CA ARG A 104 -27.61 1.25 14.31
C ARG A 104 -26.77 0.16 14.94
N LEU A 105 -27.06 -0.09 16.21
CA LEU A 105 -26.26 -0.98 17.06
C LEU A 105 -26.92 -2.34 17.15
N TRP A 106 -26.12 -3.40 17.25
CA TRP A 106 -26.60 -4.76 17.45
C TRP A 106 -25.93 -5.41 18.66
N GLN A 107 -26.69 -6.21 19.40
CA GLN A 107 -26.20 -7.07 20.48
C GLN A 107 -25.63 -8.37 19.91
N GLU A 108 -24.72 -9.03 20.63
CA GLU A 108 -23.99 -10.23 20.16
C GLU A 108 -24.87 -11.37 19.58
N HIS A 109 -26.14 -11.46 19.98
CA HIS A 109 -27.07 -12.50 19.52
C HIS A 109 -27.99 -12.05 18.37
N GLU A 110 -27.97 -10.78 18.01
CA GLU A 110 -28.81 -10.18 16.97
C GLU A 110 -28.14 -10.29 15.60
N SER A 111 -28.93 -10.19 14.53
CA SER A 111 -28.37 -10.10 13.18
C SER A 111 -28.04 -8.65 12.81
N PRO A 112 -26.78 -8.30 12.56
CA PRO A 112 -26.44 -7.00 12.01
C PRO A 112 -26.90 -6.82 10.55
N HIS A 113 -27.09 -7.91 9.81
CA HIS A 113 -27.61 -7.86 8.44
C HIS A 113 -29.08 -7.44 8.42
N ALA A 114 -29.86 -7.78 9.44
CA ALA A 114 -31.24 -7.32 9.59
C ALA A 114 -31.33 -5.79 9.71
N LEU A 115 -30.35 -5.14 10.37
CA LEU A 115 -30.29 -3.67 10.45
C LEU A 115 -30.05 -3.02 9.08
N ILE A 116 -29.22 -3.65 8.24
CA ILE A 116 -28.98 -3.22 6.85
C ILE A 116 -30.24 -3.42 6.01
N GLY A 117 -30.88 -4.60 6.11
CA GLY A 117 -32.12 -4.89 5.40
C GLY A 117 -33.24 -3.92 5.77
N GLN A 118 -33.40 -3.60 7.06
CA GLN A 118 -34.36 -2.60 7.52
C GLN A 118 -34.04 -1.22 6.95
N ALA A 119 -32.78 -0.77 6.97
CA ALA A 119 -32.38 0.53 6.39
C ALA A 119 -32.73 0.62 4.90
N MET A 120 -32.39 -0.42 4.14
CA MET A 120 -32.72 -0.49 2.71
C MET A 120 -34.24 -0.46 2.49
N SER A 121 -35.01 -1.20 3.30
CA SER A 121 -36.47 -1.18 3.24
C SER A 121 -37.07 0.20 3.58
N ASP A 122 -36.54 0.88 4.59
CA ASP A 122 -36.98 2.23 5.00
C ASP A 122 -36.80 3.23 3.85
N TRP A 123 -35.77 3.03 3.02
CA TRP A 123 -35.49 3.86 1.84
C TRP A 123 -36.21 3.41 0.56
N GLY A 124 -36.94 2.29 0.60
CA GLY A 124 -37.52 1.67 -0.60
C GLY A 124 -36.46 1.20 -1.61
N ALA A 125 -35.26 0.87 -1.12
CA ALA A 125 -34.09 0.47 -1.91
C ALA A 125 -33.97 -1.06 -1.97
N THR A 126 -33.48 -1.59 -3.09
CA THR A 126 -33.40 -3.05 -3.31
C THR A 126 -32.05 -3.53 -3.83
N VAL A 127 -31.23 -2.62 -4.38
CA VAL A 127 -29.92 -2.95 -4.93
C VAL A 127 -28.82 -2.33 -4.08
N ILE A 128 -27.91 -3.17 -3.56
CA ILE A 128 -26.79 -2.74 -2.72
C ILE A 128 -25.45 -3.06 -3.39
N ALA A 129 -24.58 -2.05 -3.50
CA ALA A 129 -23.21 -2.24 -3.91
C ALA A 129 -22.36 -2.53 -2.67
N VAL A 130 -21.61 -3.63 -2.67
CA VAL A 130 -20.85 -4.11 -1.50
C VAL A 130 -19.36 -4.05 -1.78
N ASP A 131 -18.61 -3.50 -0.84
CA ASP A 131 -17.15 -3.44 -0.88
C ASP A 131 -16.53 -4.84 -1.07
N PRO A 132 -15.70 -5.05 -2.11
CA PRO A 132 -15.05 -6.33 -2.38
C PRO A 132 -14.13 -6.84 -1.25
N ALA A 133 -13.69 -5.95 -0.35
CA ALA A 133 -12.86 -6.34 0.78
C ALA A 133 -13.67 -7.00 1.92
N MET A 134 -15.00 -6.97 1.88
CA MET A 134 -15.83 -7.65 2.87
C MET A 134 -15.71 -9.17 2.73
N SER A 135 -15.76 -9.89 3.86
CA SER A 135 -15.66 -11.34 3.84
C SER A 135 -16.82 -11.96 3.08
N PHE A 136 -16.54 -13.01 2.30
CA PHE A 136 -17.56 -13.74 1.55
C PHE A 136 -18.71 -14.21 2.47
N GLU A 137 -18.41 -14.60 3.71
CA GLU A 137 -19.43 -15.00 4.68
C GLU A 137 -20.42 -13.86 4.99
N MET A 138 -19.94 -12.66 5.27
CA MET A 138 -20.80 -11.49 5.54
C MET A 138 -21.66 -11.15 4.33
N VAL A 139 -21.09 -11.14 3.13
CA VAL A 139 -21.83 -10.85 1.89
C VAL A 139 -22.88 -11.94 1.60
N SER A 140 -22.52 -13.21 1.78
CA SER A 140 -23.44 -14.34 1.60
C SER A 140 -24.59 -14.29 2.59
N ARG A 141 -24.32 -13.99 3.87
CA ARG A 141 -25.35 -13.82 4.90
C ARG A 141 -26.26 -12.65 4.61
N LEU A 142 -25.71 -11.50 4.22
CA LEU A 142 -26.49 -10.34 3.80
C LEU A 142 -27.52 -10.71 2.74
N GLY A 143 -27.10 -11.37 1.65
CA GLY A 143 -28.01 -11.77 0.57
C GLY A 143 -29.09 -12.74 1.03
N ARG A 144 -28.73 -13.76 1.82
CA ARG A 144 -29.68 -14.76 2.32
C ARG A 144 -30.69 -14.19 3.31
N GLU A 145 -30.25 -13.31 4.21
CA GLU A 145 -31.09 -12.79 5.30
C GLU A 145 -31.98 -11.63 4.85
N THR A 146 -31.59 -10.88 3.81
CA THR A 146 -32.31 -9.67 3.37
C THR A 146 -32.98 -9.79 2.01
N GLY A 147 -32.53 -10.70 1.14
CA GLY A 147 -33.02 -10.80 -0.24
C GLY A 147 -32.62 -9.64 -1.16
N LEU A 148 -31.70 -8.77 -0.74
CA LEU A 148 -31.20 -7.66 -1.55
C LEU A 148 -30.44 -8.16 -2.79
N ASP A 149 -30.54 -7.41 -3.90
CA ASP A 149 -29.70 -7.61 -5.07
C ASP A 149 -28.31 -7.03 -4.79
N ILE A 150 -27.29 -7.89 -4.76
CA ILE A 150 -25.92 -7.52 -4.39
C ILE A 150 -25.07 -7.33 -5.64
N LYS A 151 -24.50 -6.12 -5.76
CA LYS A 151 -23.47 -5.78 -6.74
C LYS A 151 -22.12 -5.65 -6.06
N GLU A 152 -21.08 -6.02 -6.77
CA GLU A 152 -19.69 -5.79 -6.35
C GLU A 152 -19.31 -4.32 -6.62
N ALA A 153 -18.68 -3.65 -5.64
CA ALA A 153 -18.48 -2.19 -5.65
C ALA A 153 -17.08 -1.71 -6.09
N SER A 154 -16.24 -2.54 -6.72
CA SER A 154 -14.85 -2.20 -7.09
C SER A 154 -14.79 -0.92 -7.90
N SER A 155 -15.67 -0.75 -8.89
CA SER A 155 -15.68 0.45 -9.73
C SER A 155 -15.99 1.73 -8.94
N VAL A 156 -16.80 1.64 -7.87
CA VAL A 156 -17.10 2.76 -6.96
C VAL A 156 -15.91 3.04 -6.04
N ILE A 157 -15.41 2.01 -5.36
CA ILE A 157 -14.32 2.12 -4.38
C ILE A 157 -13.03 2.59 -5.07
N ASN A 158 -12.64 1.93 -6.17
CA ASN A 158 -11.47 2.30 -6.96
C ASN A 158 -11.66 3.68 -7.59
N GLY A 159 -12.85 3.97 -8.12
CA GLY A 159 -13.19 5.28 -8.67
C GLY A 159 -13.00 6.41 -7.66
N CYS A 160 -13.15 6.13 -6.36
CA CYS A 160 -12.85 7.07 -5.28
C CYS A 160 -11.35 7.10 -4.93
N ARG A 161 -10.78 5.95 -4.57
CA ARG A 161 -9.47 5.81 -3.90
C ARG A 161 -8.25 5.86 -4.82
N MET A 162 -8.40 5.55 -6.11
CA MET A 162 -7.26 5.55 -7.04
C MET A 162 -6.63 6.95 -7.16
N TYR A 163 -7.43 8.00 -7.03
CA TYR A 163 -7.03 9.39 -7.31
C TYR A 163 -6.82 10.15 -6.01
N LYS A 164 -5.57 10.29 -5.59
CA LYS A 164 -5.20 10.90 -4.30
C LYS A 164 -5.39 12.41 -4.34
N SER A 165 -5.99 12.95 -3.27
CA SER A 165 -6.03 14.38 -3.00
C SER A 165 -4.65 14.90 -2.58
N ALA A 166 -4.47 16.22 -2.55
CA ALA A 166 -3.24 16.83 -2.07
C ALA A 166 -2.91 16.46 -0.61
N ALA A 167 -3.91 16.27 0.25
CA ALA A 167 -3.71 15.86 1.63
C ALA A 167 -3.27 14.39 1.71
N GLU A 168 -3.84 13.51 0.89
CA GLU A 168 -3.42 12.11 0.78
C GLU A 168 -1.97 12.00 0.31
N LEU A 169 -1.59 12.76 -0.73
CA LEU A 169 -0.21 12.82 -1.22
C LEU A 169 0.76 13.32 -0.13
N ALA A 170 0.36 14.33 0.67
CA ALA A 170 1.20 14.83 1.75
C ALA A 170 1.42 13.80 2.87
N LEU A 171 0.37 13.07 3.28
CA LEU A 171 0.47 11.99 4.27
C LEU A 171 1.34 10.83 3.75
N MET A 172 1.17 10.46 2.48
CA MET A 172 2.00 9.45 1.81
C MET A 172 3.46 9.89 1.69
N GLN A 173 3.72 11.18 1.42
CA GLN A 173 5.07 11.75 1.39
C GLN A 173 5.73 11.66 2.77
N GLN A 174 5.03 12.06 3.83
CA GLN A 174 5.53 11.96 5.20
C GLN A 174 5.94 10.52 5.55
N ALA A 175 5.08 9.53 5.28
CA ALA A 175 5.38 8.12 5.56
C ALA A 175 6.66 7.65 4.83
N LYS A 176 6.83 8.09 3.58
CA LYS A 176 7.99 7.73 2.75
C LYS A 176 9.26 8.45 3.18
N ASP A 177 9.19 9.74 3.53
CA ASP A 177 10.32 10.48 4.10
C ASP A 177 10.84 9.81 5.37
N MET A 178 9.93 9.44 6.27
CA MET A 178 10.26 8.69 7.49
C MET A 178 10.95 7.38 7.15
N THR A 179 10.42 6.63 6.19
CA THR A 179 10.99 5.33 5.78
C THR A 179 12.36 5.48 5.11
N ILE A 180 12.62 6.55 4.35
CA ILE A 180 13.95 6.86 3.82
C ILE A 180 14.96 7.15 4.93
N LEU A 181 14.56 7.85 5.99
CA LEU A 181 15.42 8.05 7.17
C LEU A 181 15.78 6.72 7.83
N VAL A 182 14.81 5.79 7.92
CA VAL A 182 15.04 4.43 8.42
C VAL A 182 16.02 3.67 7.51
N HIS A 183 15.81 3.64 6.19
CA HIS A 183 16.73 3.00 5.24
C HIS A 183 18.16 3.50 5.36
N LYS A 184 18.34 4.82 5.46
CA LYS A 184 19.65 5.45 5.67
C LYS A 184 20.31 5.01 6.98
N ALA A 185 19.52 4.86 8.04
CA ALA A 185 20.00 4.41 9.35
C ALA A 185 20.35 2.90 9.33
N VAL A 186 19.51 2.07 8.71
CA VAL A 186 19.74 0.64 8.50
C VAL A 186 21.05 0.42 7.76
N ALA A 187 21.26 1.09 6.62
CA ALA A 187 22.49 0.94 5.85
C ALA A 187 23.75 1.24 6.68
N ARG A 188 23.70 2.24 7.58
CA ARG A 188 24.83 2.63 8.43
C ARG A 188 25.08 1.68 9.60
N MET A 189 24.06 1.04 10.15
CA MET A 189 24.18 0.23 11.38
C MET A 189 24.53 -1.24 11.13
N LEU A 190 24.59 -1.69 9.87
CA LEU A 190 24.99 -3.07 9.55
C LEU A 190 26.41 -3.40 9.99
N TYR A 191 26.63 -4.61 10.45
CA TYR A 191 27.95 -5.17 10.74
C TYR A 191 27.98 -6.66 10.42
N GLU A 192 29.17 -7.22 10.20
CA GLU A 192 29.32 -8.64 9.91
C GLU A 192 28.76 -9.49 11.07
N GLY A 193 27.89 -10.45 10.75
CA GLY A 193 27.24 -11.33 11.70
C GLY A 193 25.89 -10.86 12.25
N ILE A 194 25.48 -9.60 11.99
CA ILE A 194 24.14 -9.10 12.34
C ILE A 194 23.07 -10.00 11.72
N THR A 195 22.01 -10.30 12.47
CA THR A 195 20.91 -11.13 11.97
C THR A 195 19.82 -10.31 11.28
N THR A 196 19.07 -10.94 10.39
CA THR A 196 17.87 -10.32 9.78
C THR A 196 16.86 -9.91 10.86
N LYS A 197 16.76 -10.65 11.97
CA LYS A 197 15.90 -10.31 13.12
C LYS A 197 16.37 -9.05 13.84
N GLU A 198 17.67 -8.87 14.05
CA GLU A 198 18.24 -7.65 14.64
C GLU A 198 17.94 -6.43 13.76
N VAL A 199 18.06 -6.57 12.43
CA VAL A 199 17.68 -5.51 11.48
C VAL A 199 16.18 -5.19 11.54
N ASN A 200 15.31 -6.20 11.53
CA ASN A 200 13.86 -5.99 11.62
C ASN A 200 13.45 -5.28 12.92
N ASN A 201 14.04 -5.66 14.06
CA ASN A 201 13.78 -5.02 15.35
C ASN A 201 14.25 -3.56 15.36
N PHE A 202 15.39 -3.27 14.73
CA PHE A 202 15.88 -1.90 14.58
C PHE A 202 14.92 -1.04 13.74
N ILE A 203 14.44 -1.57 12.60
CA ILE A 203 13.49 -0.87 11.71
C ILE A 203 12.22 -0.49 12.47
N GLU A 204 11.62 -1.45 13.18
CA GLU A 204 10.43 -1.22 14.02
C GLU A 204 10.66 -0.12 15.06
N ALA A 205 11.79 -0.18 15.79
CA ALA A 205 12.14 0.84 16.77
C ALA A 205 12.37 2.22 16.12
N ALA A 206 12.99 2.25 14.94
CA ALA A 206 13.29 3.48 14.20
C ALA A 206 12.02 4.16 13.69
N HIS A 207 11.09 3.41 13.09
CA HIS A 207 9.78 3.93 12.69
C HIS A 207 8.99 4.48 13.88
N ARG A 208 8.97 3.76 15.01
CA ARG A 208 8.35 4.25 16.26
C ARG A 208 8.97 5.55 16.74
N LYS A 209 10.29 5.67 16.69
CA LYS A 209 11.00 6.87 17.13
C LYS A 209 10.72 8.09 16.24
N LEU A 210 10.45 7.86 14.96
CA LEU A 210 10.00 8.90 14.02
C LEU A 210 8.53 9.29 14.20
N GLY A 211 7.76 8.56 15.01
CA GLY A 211 6.36 8.87 15.34
C GLY A 211 5.31 8.00 14.63
N ALA A 212 5.72 6.94 13.92
CA ALA A 212 4.77 5.92 13.45
C ALA A 212 4.35 4.98 14.59
N SER A 213 3.26 4.23 14.40
CA SER A 213 2.86 3.17 15.34
C SER A 213 3.77 1.93 15.30
N GLY A 214 4.70 1.89 14.36
CA GLY A 214 5.54 0.74 13.99
C GLY A 214 5.72 0.69 12.48
N ASN A 215 6.25 -0.42 11.99
CA ASN A 215 6.31 -0.74 10.58
C ASN A 215 4.98 -1.31 10.06
N SER A 216 4.67 -1.10 8.79
CA SER A 216 3.53 -1.74 8.12
C SER A 216 3.84 -3.21 7.81
N PHE A 217 5.09 -3.48 7.43
CA PHE A 217 5.70 -4.78 7.24
C PHE A 217 7.23 -4.62 7.21
N VAL A 218 7.98 -5.72 7.26
CA VAL A 218 9.45 -5.72 7.07
C VAL A 218 9.93 -7.04 6.48
N ILE A 219 10.75 -6.94 5.45
CA ILE A 219 11.49 -8.04 4.84
C ILE A 219 12.96 -7.62 4.81
N THR A 220 13.82 -8.41 5.45
CA THR A 220 15.28 -8.24 5.38
C THR A 220 15.89 -9.55 4.89
N GLN A 221 16.70 -9.48 3.85
CA GLN A 221 17.33 -10.64 3.23
C GLN A 221 18.80 -10.37 2.93
N PHE A 222 19.63 -11.39 3.14
CA PHE A 222 21.07 -11.33 2.85
C PHE A 222 21.47 -12.36 1.79
N GLY A 223 22.44 -12.01 0.93
CA GLY A 223 23.06 -12.91 -0.04
C GLY A 223 22.02 -13.63 -0.91
N ARG A 224 22.04 -14.96 -0.92
CA ARG A 224 21.07 -15.80 -1.67
C ARG A 224 19.61 -15.54 -1.31
N GLY A 225 19.33 -15.09 -0.08
CA GLY A 225 17.97 -14.77 0.35
C GLY A 225 17.30 -13.74 -0.56
N THR A 226 18.06 -12.80 -1.10
CA THR A 226 17.57 -11.73 -2.00
C THR A 226 16.95 -12.25 -3.31
N ALA A 227 17.22 -13.50 -3.70
CA ALA A 227 16.63 -14.10 -4.91
C ALA A 227 15.14 -14.47 -4.75
N PHE A 228 14.58 -14.38 -3.54
CA PHE A 228 13.22 -14.83 -3.21
C PHE A 228 12.36 -13.62 -2.87
N PRO A 229 11.46 -13.14 -3.77
CA PRO A 229 10.75 -11.87 -3.57
C PRO A 229 10.05 -11.73 -2.20
N HIS A 230 9.57 -12.83 -1.62
CA HIS A 230 8.85 -12.89 -0.34
C HIS A 230 9.64 -13.49 0.83
N GLY A 231 10.96 -13.62 0.74
CA GLY A 231 11.73 -14.23 1.84
C GLY A 231 12.08 -15.70 1.62
N LEU A 232 13.10 -16.13 2.37
CA LEU A 232 13.30 -17.52 2.72
C LEU A 232 12.96 -17.71 4.21
N PRO A 233 12.49 -18.90 4.63
CA PRO A 233 12.42 -19.22 6.04
C PRO A 233 13.83 -19.31 6.64
N GLY A 234 13.94 -18.95 7.92
CA GLY A 234 15.18 -19.06 8.69
C GLY A 234 15.89 -17.72 8.89
N GLU A 235 16.61 -17.63 10.00
CA GLU A 235 17.41 -16.46 10.32
C GLU A 235 18.72 -16.48 9.51
N GLN A 236 19.04 -15.35 8.87
CA GLN A 236 20.29 -15.18 8.14
C GLN A 236 21.24 -14.28 8.93
N ARG A 237 22.55 -14.48 8.75
CA ARG A 237 23.61 -13.63 9.30
C ARG A 237 24.37 -12.98 8.16
N LEU A 238 24.54 -11.67 8.24
CA LEU A 238 25.22 -10.89 7.21
C LEU A 238 26.70 -11.26 7.12
N LYS A 239 27.23 -11.37 5.90
CA LYS A 239 28.67 -11.57 5.64
C LYS A 239 29.20 -10.50 4.69
N GLU A 240 30.50 -10.25 4.76
CA GLU A 240 31.19 -9.44 3.77
C GLU A 240 30.94 -9.97 2.34
N GLY A 241 30.53 -9.08 1.43
CA GLY A 241 30.19 -9.40 0.05
C GLY A 241 28.74 -9.82 -0.18
N ASP A 242 27.88 -9.84 0.84
CA ASP A 242 26.44 -10.10 0.67
C ASP A 242 25.70 -8.88 0.13
N LEU A 243 24.77 -9.12 -0.80
CA LEU A 243 23.70 -8.17 -1.05
C LEU A 243 22.75 -8.15 0.15
N VAL A 244 22.28 -6.96 0.48
CA VAL A 244 21.29 -6.69 1.51
C VAL A 244 20.08 -6.09 0.83
N LEU A 245 18.97 -6.81 0.87
CA LEU A 245 17.66 -6.31 0.45
C LEU A 245 16.84 -6.04 1.70
N VAL A 246 16.41 -4.79 1.85
CA VAL A 246 15.50 -4.37 2.90
C VAL A 246 14.29 -3.76 2.23
N ASP A 247 13.13 -4.27 2.58
CA ASP A 247 11.84 -3.82 2.09
C ASP A 247 10.91 -3.58 3.29
N THR A 248 10.45 -2.36 3.45
CA THR A 248 9.68 -1.94 4.63
C THR A 248 8.93 -0.64 4.40
N GLY A 249 7.94 -0.39 5.25
CA GLY A 249 7.23 0.87 5.32
C GLY A 249 6.61 1.10 6.69
N CYS A 250 5.83 2.17 6.79
CA CYS A 250 5.06 2.54 7.97
C CYS A 250 3.75 3.23 7.56
N TYR A 251 2.85 3.41 8.52
CA TYR A 251 1.60 4.14 8.33
C TYR A 251 1.66 5.55 8.94
N VAL A 252 1.12 6.53 8.21
CA VAL A 252 0.80 7.88 8.69
C VAL A 252 -0.68 8.14 8.41
N GLN A 253 -1.49 8.23 9.46
CA GLN A 253 -2.95 8.30 9.37
C GLN A 253 -3.57 7.23 8.44
N GLY A 254 -2.99 6.03 8.45
CA GLY A 254 -3.42 4.91 7.60
C GLY A 254 -2.83 4.91 6.20
N TYR A 255 -2.21 6.00 5.71
CA TYR A 255 -1.51 5.99 4.42
C TYR A 255 -0.14 5.36 4.58
N THR A 256 0.22 4.46 3.66
CA THR A 256 1.44 3.64 3.80
C THR A 256 2.61 4.13 2.94
N SER A 257 3.81 3.92 3.46
CA SER A 257 5.02 3.76 2.66
C SER A 257 5.27 2.28 2.38
N ASP A 258 6.05 2.04 1.34
CA ASP A 258 6.58 0.75 0.89
C ASP A 258 7.84 1.12 0.09
N ILE A 259 9.00 0.68 0.53
CA ILE A 259 10.29 1.09 -0.04
C ILE A 259 11.25 -0.07 0.11
N THR A 260 11.71 -0.57 -1.02
CA THR A 260 12.81 -1.50 -1.12
C THR A 260 14.12 -0.79 -1.47
N ARG A 261 15.19 -1.16 -0.75
CA ARG A 261 16.58 -0.83 -1.10
C ARG A 261 17.38 -2.11 -1.17
N THR A 262 18.19 -2.25 -2.23
CA THR A 262 19.17 -3.32 -2.36
C THR A 262 20.57 -2.73 -2.47
N TYR A 263 21.47 -3.12 -1.58
CA TYR A 263 22.83 -2.60 -1.55
C TYR A 263 23.85 -3.67 -1.12
N ILE A 264 25.12 -3.45 -1.46
CA ILE A 264 26.22 -4.36 -1.13
C ILE A 264 26.80 -4.03 0.26
N PHE A 265 26.94 -5.05 1.12
CA PHE A 265 27.79 -4.95 2.31
C PHE A 265 29.21 -5.36 1.93
N GLY A 266 30.12 -4.39 1.80
CA GLY A 266 31.48 -4.64 1.32
C GLY A 266 31.70 -4.30 -0.15
N GLN A 267 32.52 -5.08 -0.85
CA GLN A 267 32.84 -4.88 -2.27
C GLN A 267 31.92 -5.69 -3.20
N PRO A 268 31.31 -5.07 -4.23
CA PRO A 268 30.41 -5.78 -5.14
C PRO A 268 31.18 -6.65 -6.13
N LYS A 269 30.65 -7.85 -6.39
CA LYS A 269 31.08 -8.67 -7.54
C LYS A 269 30.63 -8.00 -8.85
N PRO A 270 31.36 -8.19 -9.98
CA PRO A 270 30.97 -7.62 -11.27
C PRO A 270 29.52 -7.92 -11.68
N ASP A 271 29.05 -9.14 -11.44
CA ASP A 271 27.67 -9.53 -11.78
C ASP A 271 26.62 -8.82 -10.92
N TYR A 272 26.93 -8.53 -9.65
CA TYR A 272 26.01 -7.77 -8.78
C TYR A 272 25.89 -6.34 -9.27
N GLN A 273 27.01 -5.70 -9.60
CA GLN A 273 27.02 -4.34 -10.15
C GLN A 273 26.22 -4.29 -11.46
N ARG A 274 26.47 -5.23 -12.38
CA ARG A 274 25.75 -5.31 -13.66
C ARG A 274 24.24 -5.44 -13.47
N ILE A 275 23.77 -6.39 -12.66
CA ILE A 275 22.33 -6.60 -12.48
C ILE A 275 21.69 -5.41 -11.73
N TRP A 276 22.40 -4.82 -10.78
CA TRP A 276 21.93 -3.63 -10.08
C TRP A 276 21.76 -2.42 -11.01
N ASP A 277 22.70 -2.21 -11.93
CA ASP A 277 22.59 -1.13 -12.93
C ASP A 277 21.42 -1.37 -13.90
N ILE A 278 21.15 -2.63 -14.28
CA ILE A 278 20.01 -2.98 -15.14
C ILE A 278 18.68 -2.75 -14.40
N GLU A 279 18.58 -3.14 -13.13
CA GLU A 279 17.41 -2.87 -12.28
C GLU A 279 17.11 -1.37 -12.23
N LYS A 280 18.15 -0.54 -12.00
CA LYS A 280 18.03 0.92 -11.99
C LYS A 280 17.59 1.48 -13.35
N GLU A 281 18.13 0.97 -14.46
CA GLU A 281 17.71 1.37 -15.82
C GLU A 281 16.23 1.00 -16.06
N ALA A 282 15.79 -0.18 -15.62
CA ALA A 282 14.42 -0.65 -15.77
C ALA A 282 13.42 0.20 -14.96
N GLN A 283 13.74 0.49 -13.69
CA GLN A 283 12.94 1.37 -12.84
C GLN A 283 12.82 2.78 -13.46
N ALA A 284 13.92 3.32 -13.98
CA ALA A 284 13.93 4.63 -14.65
C ALA A 284 13.10 4.63 -15.95
N ALA A 285 13.16 3.55 -16.73
CA ALA A 285 12.36 3.42 -17.96
C ALA A 285 10.86 3.32 -17.66
N ALA A 286 10.46 2.58 -16.63
CA ALA A 286 9.08 2.56 -16.16
C ALA A 286 8.60 3.96 -15.75
N PHE A 287 9.39 4.68 -14.95
CA PHE A 287 9.04 6.05 -14.55
C PHE A 287 8.89 6.99 -15.75
N ALA A 288 9.84 6.95 -16.68
CA ALA A 288 9.81 7.79 -17.89
C ALA A 288 8.64 7.47 -18.82
N ARG A 289 8.03 6.27 -18.68
CA ARG A 289 6.89 5.86 -19.50
C ARG A 289 5.54 6.39 -18.97
N VAL A 290 5.48 6.91 -17.75
CA VAL A 290 4.24 7.41 -17.17
C VAL A 290 3.80 8.71 -17.85
N GLU A 291 2.72 8.60 -18.62
CA GLU A 291 2.07 9.71 -19.32
C GLU A 291 0.55 9.56 -19.15
N VAL A 292 -0.15 10.69 -18.97
CA VAL A 292 -1.61 10.69 -18.78
C VAL A 292 -2.29 10.08 -20.01
N GLY A 293 -3.23 9.16 -19.75
CA GLY A 293 -4.02 8.47 -20.76
C GLY A 293 -3.41 7.16 -21.27
N LEU A 294 -2.12 6.89 -21.02
CA LEU A 294 -1.53 5.60 -21.36
C LEU A 294 -2.07 4.50 -20.45
N PRO A 295 -2.23 3.26 -20.95
CA PRO A 295 -2.63 2.14 -20.11
C PRO A 295 -1.53 1.76 -19.13
N CYS A 296 -1.89 1.32 -17.92
CA CYS A 296 -0.93 0.88 -16.89
C CYS A 296 0.06 -0.18 -17.40
N GLU A 297 -0.37 -1.12 -18.24
CA GLU A 297 0.51 -2.13 -18.84
C GLU A 297 1.67 -1.54 -19.66
N ALA A 298 1.53 -0.34 -20.22
CA ALA A 298 2.59 0.30 -20.99
C ALA A 298 3.83 0.56 -20.14
N VAL A 299 3.65 0.84 -18.84
CA VAL A 299 4.74 1.05 -17.89
C VAL A 299 5.46 -0.26 -17.57
N ASP A 300 4.71 -1.36 -17.44
CA ASP A 300 5.28 -2.70 -17.23
C ASP A 300 6.11 -3.13 -18.44
N TYR A 301 5.61 -2.92 -19.66
CA TYR A 301 6.37 -3.21 -20.88
C TYR A 301 7.65 -2.38 -21.00
N ALA A 302 7.67 -1.13 -20.52
CA ALA A 302 8.87 -0.30 -20.58
C ALA A 302 10.01 -0.84 -19.70
N ALA A 303 9.70 -1.31 -18.48
CA ALA A 303 10.70 -1.99 -17.65
C ALA A 303 11.18 -3.28 -18.31
N ARG A 304 10.26 -4.14 -18.79
CA ARG A 304 10.62 -5.41 -19.43
C ARG A 304 11.48 -5.24 -20.68
N ALA A 305 11.22 -4.20 -21.48
CA ALA A 305 12.04 -3.91 -22.67
C ALA A 305 13.51 -3.61 -22.33
N VAL A 306 13.78 -2.99 -21.17
CA VAL A 306 15.15 -2.81 -20.67
C VAL A 306 15.79 -4.15 -20.32
N LEU A 307 15.06 -5.02 -19.60
CA LEU A 307 15.54 -6.36 -19.26
C LEU A 307 15.91 -7.16 -20.52
N GLU A 308 15.01 -7.18 -21.51
CA GLU A 308 15.21 -7.90 -22.78
C GLU A 308 16.38 -7.35 -23.59
N LYS A 309 16.56 -6.03 -23.63
CA LYS A 309 17.73 -5.37 -24.25
C LYS A 309 19.06 -5.87 -23.66
N HIS A 310 19.08 -6.24 -22.39
CA HIS A 310 20.26 -6.78 -21.69
C HIS A 310 20.35 -8.32 -21.69
N GLY A 311 19.45 -9.00 -22.41
CA GLY A 311 19.40 -10.45 -22.54
C GLY A 311 18.76 -11.18 -21.36
N LEU A 312 17.96 -10.48 -20.55
CA LEU A 312 17.13 -11.05 -19.47
C LEU A 312 15.70 -11.29 -19.96
N GLY A 313 14.93 -12.14 -19.28
CA GLY A 313 13.59 -12.52 -19.74
C GLY A 313 13.64 -13.45 -20.96
N PRO A 314 12.74 -13.30 -21.97
CA PRO A 314 11.64 -12.34 -22.07
C PRO A 314 10.49 -12.67 -21.12
N ASP A 315 9.43 -11.88 -21.15
CA ASP A 315 8.23 -12.06 -20.33
C ASP A 315 8.58 -12.16 -18.84
N TYR A 316 8.27 -13.28 -18.20
CA TYR A 316 8.54 -13.57 -16.79
C TYR A 316 9.69 -14.58 -16.60
N ASN A 317 10.42 -14.92 -17.67
CA ASN A 317 11.51 -15.88 -17.61
C ASN A 317 12.66 -15.34 -16.77
N LEU A 318 13.38 -16.26 -16.12
CA LEU A 318 14.54 -15.94 -15.30
C LEU A 318 15.85 -16.39 -15.96
N PRO A 319 16.97 -15.65 -15.81
CA PRO A 319 17.10 -14.39 -15.07
C PRO A 319 16.29 -13.24 -15.69
N GLY A 320 15.54 -12.51 -14.86
CA GLY A 320 14.55 -11.52 -15.31
C GLY A 320 13.58 -11.15 -14.19
N THR A 321 12.42 -10.57 -14.53
CA THR A 321 11.43 -10.12 -13.54
C THR A 321 10.20 -11.04 -13.48
N PRO A 322 10.00 -11.80 -12.38
CA PRO A 322 8.96 -12.82 -12.28
C PRO A 322 7.58 -12.27 -11.92
N HIS A 323 7.44 -10.96 -11.68
CA HIS A 323 6.19 -10.33 -11.28
C HIS A 323 5.94 -9.02 -12.03
N ARG A 324 4.85 -8.35 -11.69
CA ARG A 324 4.48 -7.03 -12.23
C ARG A 324 5.50 -5.96 -11.83
N THR A 325 5.58 -4.90 -12.62
CA THR A 325 6.46 -3.74 -12.34
C THR A 325 6.02 -2.91 -11.14
N GLY A 326 4.74 -2.96 -10.78
CA GLY A 326 4.26 -2.28 -9.57
C GLY A 326 2.76 -2.38 -9.32
N HIS A 327 2.32 -1.84 -8.20
CA HIS A 327 0.94 -1.81 -7.75
C HIS A 327 0.52 -0.42 -7.31
N GLY A 328 -0.77 -0.14 -7.32
CA GLY A 328 -1.30 1.05 -6.67
C GLY A 328 -1.09 0.98 -5.16
N ILE A 329 -0.98 2.16 -4.54
CA ILE A 329 -0.75 2.29 -3.09
C ILE A 329 -1.55 3.47 -2.53
N GLY A 330 -2.00 3.34 -1.28
CA GLY A 330 -2.72 4.40 -0.56
C GLY A 330 -2.94 4.05 0.90
N LEU A 331 -4.22 3.84 1.26
CA LEU A 331 -4.60 3.30 2.57
C LEU A 331 -4.38 1.79 2.66
N SER A 332 -4.30 1.11 1.52
CA SER A 332 -3.83 -0.26 1.41
C SER A 332 -2.41 -0.27 0.83
N ILE A 333 -1.58 -1.23 1.26
CA ILE A 333 -0.24 -1.46 0.67
C ILE A 333 -0.39 -1.73 -0.82
N HIS A 334 -1.24 -2.70 -1.17
CA HIS A 334 -1.65 -2.97 -2.54
C HIS A 334 -3.11 -2.52 -2.75
N GLU A 335 -3.33 -1.64 -3.72
CA GLU A 335 -4.65 -1.27 -4.23
C GLU A 335 -4.60 -1.06 -5.76
N PRO A 336 -5.73 -1.13 -6.48
CA PRO A 336 -5.76 -0.84 -7.92
C PRO A 336 -5.36 0.60 -8.26
N ALA A 337 -4.98 0.92 -9.50
CA ALA A 337 -4.71 0.00 -10.62
C ALA A 337 -3.35 -0.71 -10.44
N PHE A 338 -2.94 -1.54 -11.40
CA PHE A 338 -1.69 -2.28 -11.33
C PHE A 338 -0.82 -2.04 -12.57
N LEU A 339 0.48 -1.83 -12.38
CA LEU A 339 1.44 -1.73 -13.49
C LEU A 339 1.82 -3.14 -13.94
N VAL A 340 0.89 -3.78 -14.65
CA VAL A 340 0.99 -5.18 -15.08
C VAL A 340 0.43 -5.35 -16.48
N ARG A 341 1.05 -6.22 -17.27
CA ARG A 341 0.50 -6.75 -18.54
C ARG A 341 -1.00 -7.05 -18.42
N GLY A 342 -1.80 -6.49 -19.32
CA GLY A 342 -3.26 -6.68 -19.38
C GLY A 342 -4.08 -5.66 -18.60
N ASP A 343 -3.49 -4.85 -17.71
CA ASP A 343 -4.21 -3.73 -17.08
C ASP A 343 -4.23 -2.51 -18.03
N THR A 344 -5.36 -2.35 -18.71
CA THR A 344 -5.58 -1.25 -19.66
C THR A 344 -6.14 0.01 -19.01
N THR A 345 -6.13 0.12 -17.68
CA THR A 345 -6.59 1.32 -16.97
C THR A 345 -5.74 2.52 -17.41
N PRO A 346 -6.35 3.63 -17.86
CA PRO A 346 -5.59 4.80 -18.26
C PRO A 346 -4.99 5.49 -17.03
N LEU A 347 -3.69 5.76 -17.07
CA LEU A 347 -2.98 6.55 -16.08
C LEU A 347 -3.58 7.96 -16.03
N ALA A 348 -3.81 8.45 -14.81
CA ALA A 348 -4.47 9.73 -14.61
C ALA A 348 -3.93 10.44 -13.36
N PRO A 349 -3.97 11.78 -13.32
CA PRO A 349 -3.44 12.56 -12.20
C PRO A 349 -3.99 12.10 -10.85
N GLY A 350 -3.10 12.03 -9.86
CA GLY A 350 -3.40 11.56 -8.50
C GLY A 350 -3.29 10.06 -8.31
N MET A 351 -3.13 9.24 -9.35
CA MET A 351 -2.79 7.83 -9.18
C MET A 351 -1.39 7.68 -8.60
N CYS A 352 -1.22 6.76 -7.65
CA CYS A 352 0.05 6.48 -6.98
C CYS A 352 0.42 5.00 -7.18
N PHE A 353 1.66 4.71 -7.56
CA PHE A 353 2.14 3.36 -7.84
C PHE A 353 3.53 3.09 -7.26
N SER A 354 3.79 1.85 -6.88
CA SER A 354 5.16 1.33 -6.73
C SER A 354 5.81 1.19 -8.11
N ASN A 355 7.12 1.27 -8.15
CA ASN A 355 7.94 1.00 -9.33
C ASN A 355 9.15 0.16 -8.89
N GLU A 356 9.04 -1.14 -9.10
CA GLU A 356 9.85 -2.19 -8.49
C GLU A 356 10.08 -3.39 -9.43
N PRO A 357 10.66 -3.20 -10.62
CA PRO A 357 10.81 -4.25 -11.64
C PRO A 357 11.90 -5.30 -11.29
N MET A 358 11.87 -5.85 -10.08
CA MET A 358 12.86 -6.73 -9.47
C MET A 358 13.42 -7.76 -10.43
N ILE A 359 14.75 -7.81 -10.53
CA ILE A 359 15.46 -8.87 -11.23
C ILE A 359 15.83 -9.99 -10.25
N VAL A 360 15.44 -11.22 -10.61
CA VAL A 360 15.87 -12.45 -9.93
C VAL A 360 16.87 -13.19 -10.81
N VAL A 361 18.04 -13.50 -10.25
CA VAL A 361 19.00 -14.46 -10.80
C VAL A 361 18.82 -15.78 -10.03
N PRO A 362 18.23 -16.82 -10.65
CA PRO A 362 17.82 -18.04 -9.96
C PRO A 362 18.89 -18.63 -9.06
N ASP A 363 18.48 -18.99 -7.85
CA ASP A 363 19.31 -19.62 -6.81
C ASP A 363 20.57 -18.85 -6.39
N THR A 364 20.77 -17.63 -6.87
CA THR A 364 22.01 -16.87 -6.66
C THR A 364 21.76 -15.59 -5.88
N PHE A 365 20.99 -14.64 -6.43
CA PHE A 365 20.64 -13.38 -5.79
C PHE A 365 19.48 -12.69 -6.52
N GLY A 366 18.93 -11.64 -5.94
CA GLY A 366 18.00 -10.73 -6.59
C GLY A 366 18.34 -9.28 -6.26
N VAL A 367 17.90 -8.38 -7.11
CA VAL A 367 17.96 -6.94 -6.87
C VAL A 367 16.57 -6.39 -7.06
N ARG A 368 16.05 -5.72 -6.02
CA ARG A 368 14.82 -4.92 -6.10
C ARG A 368 15.14 -3.50 -5.69
N LEU A 369 14.82 -2.56 -6.56
CA LEU A 369 14.79 -1.13 -6.23
C LEU A 369 13.35 -0.69 -6.32
N GLU A 370 12.81 -0.20 -5.21
CA GLU A 370 11.43 0.24 -5.16
C GLU A 370 11.34 1.66 -4.63
N ASP A 371 10.70 2.47 -5.45
CA ASP A 371 10.32 3.83 -5.12
C ASP A 371 8.92 4.04 -5.65
N HIS A 372 8.20 4.93 -4.99
CA HIS A 372 6.84 5.25 -5.39
C HIS A 372 6.79 6.51 -6.20
N MET A 373 5.88 6.51 -7.17
CA MET A 373 5.57 7.68 -7.99
C MET A 373 4.08 7.99 -7.92
N TYR A 374 3.74 9.26 -8.14
CA TYR A 374 2.38 9.68 -8.40
C TYR A 374 2.27 10.40 -9.74
N VAL A 375 1.15 10.21 -10.42
CA VAL A 375 0.88 10.81 -11.73
C VAL A 375 0.44 12.27 -11.52
N THR A 376 1.05 13.18 -12.26
CA THR A 376 0.67 14.59 -12.36
C THR A 376 0.07 14.89 -13.73
N GLU A 377 -0.37 16.11 -13.98
CA GLU A 377 -0.81 16.54 -15.33
C GLU A 377 0.30 16.43 -16.39
N ASN A 378 1.57 16.47 -15.99
CA ASN A 378 2.73 16.53 -16.89
C ASN A 378 3.60 15.24 -16.83
N GLY A 379 3.07 14.13 -16.33
CA GLY A 379 3.80 12.86 -16.16
C GLY A 379 4.01 12.49 -14.69
N ALA A 380 4.89 11.54 -14.40
CA ALA A 380 5.14 11.09 -13.02
C ALA A 380 5.99 12.07 -12.20
N LYS A 381 5.79 12.01 -10.88
CA LYS A 381 6.71 12.56 -9.89
C LYS A 381 7.02 11.50 -8.83
N TRP A 382 8.29 11.38 -8.49
CA TRP A 382 8.74 10.54 -7.40
C TRP A 382 8.28 11.10 -6.04
N PHE A 383 7.87 10.20 -5.15
CA PHE A 383 7.82 10.51 -3.72
C PHE A 383 9.23 10.50 -3.12
N THR A 384 10.08 9.57 -3.55
CA THR A 384 11.44 9.37 -3.03
C THR A 384 12.44 9.30 -4.17
N GLU A 385 13.63 9.85 -3.95
CA GLU A 385 14.70 9.77 -4.95
C GLU A 385 15.16 8.31 -5.10
N PRO A 386 15.22 7.79 -6.35
CA PRO A 386 15.76 6.47 -6.62
C PRO A 386 17.19 6.29 -6.10
N GLN A 387 17.52 5.07 -5.69
CA GLN A 387 18.85 4.76 -5.15
C GLN A 387 19.97 5.10 -6.15
N GLU A 388 20.99 5.84 -5.69
CA GLU A 388 22.04 6.36 -6.57
C GLU A 388 23.02 5.27 -7.03
N ALA A 389 23.46 4.40 -6.11
CA ALA A 389 24.48 3.39 -6.36
C ALA A 389 24.29 2.16 -5.46
N ILE A 390 24.82 1.00 -5.86
CA ILE A 390 24.76 -0.25 -5.08
C ILE A 390 25.38 -0.14 -3.68
N ASN A 391 26.26 0.83 -3.44
CA ASN A 391 26.96 1.02 -2.17
C ASN A 391 26.52 2.29 -1.41
N ARG A 392 25.37 2.88 -1.79
CA ARG A 392 24.81 4.10 -1.18
C ARG A 392 23.29 4.02 -1.09
N VAL A 393 22.72 4.53 0.01
CA VAL A 393 21.29 4.59 0.30
C VAL A 393 20.86 6.02 0.59
#